data_AF-A0A5B7V7S0-F1
#
_entry.id   AF-A0A5B7V7S0-F1
#
_cell.length_a   1.000
_cell.length_b   1.000
_cell.length_c   1.000
_cell.angle_alpha   90.00
_cell.angle_beta   90.00
_cell.angle_gamma   90.00
#
_symmetry.space_group_name_H-M   'P 1'
#
loop_
_entity.id
_entity.type
_entity.pdbx_description
1 polymer ?
#
loop_
_entity_poly.entity_id
_entity_poly.type
_entity_poly.pdbx_seq_one_letter_code
_entity_poly.pdbx_strand_id
1 'polypeptide(L)' 'MRQTELAPGMPVRTNFSDPGLPEGTAGEVVTVYDDLSDGVDVHLSNGTLINILAHGLDPAARPGRERDTPARLTA' A
#
# COMPACT_ATOMS: atom_id res chain seq x y z
N MET A 1 11.47 15.65 -0.90
CA MET A 1 10.25 14.86 -0.65
C MET A 1 10.71 13.52 -0.07
N ARG A 2 10.11 13.00 1.00
CA ARG A 2 10.51 11.69 1.55
C ARG A 2 9.90 10.61 0.65
N GLN A 3 10.70 10.04 -0.25
CA GLN A 3 10.33 8.79 -0.92
C GLN A 3 10.34 7.72 0.16
N THR A 4 9.17 7.20 0.52
CA THR A 4 9.11 6.03 1.40
C THR A 4 9.44 4.83 0.53
N GLU A 5 10.44 4.06 0.91
CA GLU A 5 10.89 2.88 0.17
C GLU A 5 9.78 1.82 0.24
N LEU A 6 9.17 1.50 -0.90
CA LEU A 6 8.11 0.50 -1.01
C LEU A 6 8.75 -0.90 -1.05
N ALA A 7 8.03 -1.91 -0.56
CA ALA A 7 8.51 -3.29 -0.53
C ALA A 7 7.36 -4.28 -0.77
N PRO A 8 7.63 -5.47 -1.34
CA PRO A 8 6.64 -6.54 -1.44
C PRO A 8 5.95 -6.85 -0.10
N GLY A 9 4.63 -7.02 -0.14
CA GLY A 9 3.77 -7.25 1.03
C GLY A 9 3.38 -5.97 1.79
N MET A 10 3.83 -4.79 1.33
CA MET A 10 3.46 -3.51 1.91
C MET A 10 2.04 -3.11 1.46
N PRO A 11 1.13 -2.79 2.39
CA PRO A 11 -0.16 -2.22 2.05
C PRO A 11 0.00 -0.77 1.59
N VAL A 12 -0.70 -0.40 0.52
CA VAL A 12 -0.64 0.93 -0.12
C VAL A 12 -2.03 1.42 -0.52
N ARG A 13 -2.13 2.71 -0.86
CA ARG A 13 -3.30 3.32 -1.49
C ARG A 13 -2.87 4.18 -2.68
N THR A 14 -3.70 4.25 -3.71
CA THR A 14 -3.51 5.21 -4.80
C THR A 14 -3.66 6.65 -4.28
N ASN A 15 -2.80 7.56 -4.73
CA ASN A 15 -2.87 9.00 -4.41
C ASN A 15 -3.18 9.87 -5.64
N PHE A 16 -3.65 9.23 -6.71
CA PHE A 16 -4.13 9.86 -7.93
C PHE A 16 -5.48 9.27 -8.32
N SER A 17 -6.20 9.99 -9.16
CA SER A 17 -7.48 9.54 -9.73
C SER A 17 -7.33 9.25 -11.21
N ASP A 18 -7.85 8.11 -11.66
CA ASP A 18 -7.94 7.70 -13.07
C ASP A 18 -9.33 7.06 -13.32
N PRO A 19 -9.95 7.18 -14.52
CA PRO A 19 -11.22 6.53 -14.79
C PRO A 19 -11.11 4.99 -14.65
N GLY A 20 -11.76 4.45 -13.62
CA GLY A 20 -11.69 3.01 -13.28
C GLY A 20 -10.77 2.70 -12.11
N LEU A 21 -10.00 3.68 -11.63
CA LEU A 21 -9.17 3.58 -10.43
C LEU A 21 -9.30 4.85 -9.58
N PRO A 22 -10.29 4.90 -8.67
CA PRO A 22 -10.45 6.03 -7.76
C PRO A 22 -9.22 6.23 -6.88
N GLU A 23 -8.94 7.47 -6.50
CA GLU A 23 -7.96 7.78 -5.46
C GLU A 23 -8.34 7.11 -4.12
N GLY A 24 -7.33 6.70 -3.36
CA GLY A 24 -7.49 6.01 -2.08
C GLY A 24 -7.79 4.51 -2.22
N THR A 25 -7.82 3.97 -3.45
CA THR A 25 -8.02 2.55 -3.70
C THR A 25 -6.91 1.74 -3.06
N ALA A 26 -7.28 0.80 -2.20
CA ALA A 26 -6.33 0.00 -1.44
C ALA A 26 -5.77 -1.17 -2.26
N GLY A 27 -4.50 -1.48 -2.02
CA GLY A 27 -3.83 -2.65 -2.58
C GLY A 27 -2.61 -3.07 -1.76
N GLU A 28 -1.94 -4.11 -2.25
CA GLU A 28 -0.71 -4.65 -1.68
C GLU A 28 0.37 -4.70 -2.76
N VAL A 29 1.58 -4.25 -2.42
CA VAL A 29 2.74 -4.32 -3.31
C VAL A 29 3.13 -5.77 -3.52
N VAL A 30 3.23 -6.20 -4.78
CA VAL A 30 3.66 -7.54 -5.19
C VAL A 30 5.14 -7.52 -5.58
N THR A 31 5.53 -6.57 -6.43
CA THR A 31 6.88 -6.43 -6.97
C THR A 31 7.24 -4.96 -7.06
N VAL A 32 8.50 -4.63 -6.75
CA VAL A 32 9.09 -3.32 -7.00
C VAL A 32 10.17 -3.50 -8.05
N TYR A 33 10.15 -2.69 -9.10
CA TYR A 33 11.14 -2.72 -10.18
C TYR A 33 12.12 -1.56 -9.99
N ASP A 34 13.39 -1.87 -9.78
CA ASP A 34 14.48 -0.89 -9.63
C ASP A 34 14.97 -0.33 -10.99
N ASP A 35 14.06 -0.21 -11.96
CA ASP A 35 14.38 0.31 -13.29
C ASP A 35 14.19 1.85 -13.38
N LEU A 36 14.34 2.42 -14.58
CA LEU A 36 14.31 3.86 -14.81
C LEU A 36 13.02 4.57 -14.36
N SER A 37 11.95 3.84 -14.03
CA SER A 37 10.63 4.42 -13.73
C SER A 37 10.09 4.10 -12.34
N ASP A 38 10.81 3.36 -11.49
CA ASP A 38 10.31 2.93 -10.17
C ASP A 38 8.91 2.29 -10.25
N GLY A 39 8.70 1.39 -11.22
CA GLY A 39 7.44 0.70 -11.41
C GLY A 39 7.12 -0.23 -10.24
N VAL A 40 5.85 -0.33 -9.87
CA VAL A 40 5.37 -1.14 -8.76
C VAL A 40 4.14 -1.91 -9.19
N ASP A 41 4.20 -3.24 -9.07
CA ASP A 41 3.03 -4.09 -9.24
C ASP A 41 2.23 -4.09 -7.94
N VAL A 42 0.94 -3.77 -8.03
CA VAL A 42 0.00 -3.72 -6.90
C VAL A 42 -1.18 -4.63 -7.18
N HIS A 43 -1.47 -5.53 -6.24
CA HIS A 43 -2.71 -6.29 -6.23
C HIS A 43 -3.77 -5.47 -5.49
N LEU A 44 -4.75 -4.96 -6.24
CA LEU A 44 -5.85 -4.18 -5.69
C LEU A 44 -6.86 -5.09 -4.98
N SER A 45 -7.60 -4.51 -4.02
CA SER A 45 -8.64 -5.25 -3.27
C SER A 45 -9.78 -5.81 -4.12
N ASN A 46 -9.96 -5.29 -5.35
CA ASN A 46 -10.92 -5.79 -6.33
C ASN A 46 -10.40 -7.01 -7.13
N GLY A 47 -9.19 -7.50 -6.82
CA GLY A 47 -8.58 -8.65 -7.47
C GLY A 47 -7.73 -8.33 -8.70
N THR A 48 -7.69 -7.06 -9.14
CA THR A 48 -6.91 -6.63 -10.30
C THR A 48 -5.44 -6.44 -9.94
N LEU A 49 -4.54 -6.94 -10.79
CA LEU A 49 -3.11 -6.64 -10.74
C LEU A 49 -2.80 -5.51 -11.71
N ILE A 50 -2.18 -4.43 -11.23
CA ILE A 50 -1.78 -3.29 -12.06
C ILE A 50 -0.34 -2.88 -11.79
N ASN A 51 0.32 -2.30 -12.80
CA ASN A 51 1.61 -1.66 -12.65
C ASN A 51 1.41 -0.14 -12.54
N ILE A 52 1.96 0.48 -11.50
CA ILE A 52 1.85 1.91 -11.18
C ILE A 52 3.24 2.43 -10.78
N LEU A 53 3.50 3.71 -11.06
CA LEU A 53 4.72 4.37 -10.61
C LEU A 53 4.69 4.58 -9.09
N ALA A 54 5.81 4.38 -8.40
CA ALA A 54 5.90 4.49 -6.94
C ALA A 54 5.34 5.80 -6.36
N HIS A 55 5.47 6.93 -7.08
CA HIS A 55 4.93 8.22 -6.64
C HIS A 55 3.39 8.32 -6.65
N GLY A 56 2.73 7.40 -7.35
CA GLY A 56 1.27 7.25 -7.38
C GLY A 56 0.70 6.50 -6.17
N LEU A 57 1.54 6.11 -5.21
CA LEU A 57 1.18 5.28 -4.08
C LEU A 57 1.61 5.92 -2.76
N ASP A 58 0.69 5.91 -1.79
CA ASP A 58 0.98 6.22 -0.40
C ASP A 58 1.01 4.93 0.44
N PRO A 59 1.97 4.77 1.36
CA PRO A 59 1.95 3.67 2.33
C PRO A 59 0.68 3.70 3.17
N ALA A 60 0.03 2.56 3.30
CA ALA A 60 -1.15 2.40 4.15
C ALA A 60 -0.79 1.65 5.44
N ALA A 61 -1.57 1.87 6.49
CA ALA A 61 -1.51 0.99 7.65
C ALA A 61 -2.10 -0.37 7.28
N ARG A 62 -1.43 -1.47 7.66
CA ARG A 62 -2.05 -2.80 7.59
C ARG A 62 -3.26 -2.79 8.55
N PRO A 63 -4.47 -3.14 8.11
CA PRO A 63 -5.59 -3.29 9.03
C PRO A 63 -5.25 -4.41 10.02
N GLY A 64 -5.15 -4.09 11.31
CA GLY A 64 -4.94 -5.06 12.39
C GLY A 64 -3.48 -5.31 12.80
N ARG A 65 -2.88 -4.34 13.49
CA ARG A 65 -2.14 -4.59 14.74
C ARG A 65 -2.46 -3.46 15.72
N GLU A 66 -3.76 -3.29 16.02
CA GLU A 66 -4.08 -2.66 17.29
C GLU A 66 -3.52 -3.56 18.40
N ARG A 67 -2.90 -2.89 19.37
CA ARG A 67 -2.12 -3.50 20.43
C ARG A 67 -3.03 -4.44 21.22
N ASP A 68 -2.69 -5.73 21.25
CA ASP A 68 -3.07 -6.60 22.36
C ASP A 68 -2.50 -5.96 23.64
N THR A 69 -3.27 -5.07 24.24
CA THR A 69 -3.01 -4.57 25.59
C THR A 69 -3.65 -5.60 26.51
N PRO A 70 -2.89 -6.45 27.22
CA PRO A 70 -3.50 -7.32 28.21
C PRO A 70 -4.17 -6.43 29.25
N ALA A 71 -5.49 -6.57 29.40
CA ALA A 71 -6.25 -5.89 30.43
C ALA A 71 -5.55 -6.11 31.77
N ARG A 72 -5.08 -5.02 32.38
CA ARG A 72 -4.52 -5.05 33.73
C ARG A 72 -5.62 -5.57 34.66
N LEU A 73 -5.41 -6.75 35.20
CA LEU A 73 -6.18 -7.33 36.29
C LEU A 73 -6.07 -6.35 37.48
N THR A 74 -7.17 -5.66 37.81
CA THR A 74 -7.28 -4.92 39.07
C THR A 74 -7.46 -5.94 40.19
N ALA A 75 -6.50 -5.98 41.12
CA ALA A 75 -6.63 -6.59 42.43
C ALA A 75 -6.83 -5.49 43.47
#